data_AF-A0A4W3GN81-F1
#
_entry.id   AF-A0A4W3GN81-F1
#
_cell.length_a   1.000
_cell.length_b   1.000
_cell.length_c   1.000
_cell.angle_alpha   90.00
_cell.angle_beta   90.00
_cell.angle_gamma   90.00
#
_symmetry.space_group_name_H-M   'P 1'
#
loop_
_entity.id
_entity.type
_entity.pdbx_description
1 polymer ?
#
loop_
_entity_poly.entity_id
_entity_poly.type
_entity_poly.pdbx_seq_one_letter_code
_entity_poly.pdbx_strand_id
1 'polypeptide(L)' 'MESKDSGFSDRYEPVAEIGEGAYGKVYKARDRNNEGRFVALKKVRVQTGEEGMPLSTIREVAVLRQLESFEHPNVVR' A
#
# COMPACT_ATOMS: atom_id res chain seq x y z
N MET A 1 -2.82 17.04 21.04
CA MET A 1 -3.96 16.31 20.44
C MET A 1 -3.68 16.23 18.95
N GLU A 2 -3.03 15.14 18.53
CA GLU A 2 -3.01 14.55 17.18
C GLU A 2 -1.97 13.43 17.25
N SER A 3 -2.45 12.21 17.42
CA SER A 3 -1.61 11.02 17.35
C SER A 3 -1.15 10.88 15.91
N LYS A 4 0.10 11.23 15.61
CA LYS A 4 0.75 10.84 14.35
C LYS A 4 0.77 9.31 14.31
N ASP A 5 -0.20 8.72 13.61
CA ASP A 5 -0.18 7.31 13.23
C ASP A 5 0.99 7.13 12.26
N SER A 6 2.20 6.91 12.78
CA SER A 6 3.47 6.87 12.04
C SER A 6 3.67 5.58 11.25
N GLY A 7 2.60 5.05 10.64
CA GLY A 7 2.60 3.79 9.90
C GLY A 7 3.12 3.91 8.46
N PHE A 8 3.50 5.10 8.02
CA PHE A 8 4.02 5.35 6.67
C PHE A 8 5.46 5.86 6.74
N SER A 9 6.30 5.37 5.83
CA SER A 9 7.68 5.84 5.67
C SER A 9 7.74 7.35 5.42
N ASP A 10 8.76 8.04 5.94
CA ASP A 10 8.99 9.48 5.72
C ASP A 10 9.07 9.88 4.24
N ARG A 11 9.28 8.90 3.34
CA ARG A 11 9.22 9.06 1.89
C ARG A 11 7.84 9.44 1.37
N TYR A 12 6.77 8.90 1.96
CA TYR A 12 5.41 9.11 1.45
C TYR A 12 4.62 9.98 2.40
N GLU A 13 3.99 11.01 1.85
CA GLU A 13 3.14 11.94 2.58
C GLU A 13 1.66 11.64 2.26
N PRO A 14 0.90 11.03 3.18
CA PRO A 14 -0.53 10.82 2.98
C PRO A 14 -1.26 12.16 2.85
N VAL A 15 -2.14 12.27 1.86
CA VAL A 15 -2.92 13.48 1.57
C VAL A 15 -4.40 13.27 1.92
N ALA A 16 -4.94 12.11 1.55
CA ALA A 16 -6.34 11.77 1.82
C ALA A 16 -6.55 10.25 1.84
N GLU A 17 -7.51 9.79 2.64
CA GLU A 17 -8.08 8.46 2.49
C GLU A 17 -9.00 8.44 1.25
N ILE A 18 -8.80 7.49 0.35
CA ILE A 18 -9.54 7.38 -0.92
C ILE A 18 -10.37 6.10 -1.04
N GLY A 19 -10.26 5.18 -0.08
CA GLY A 19 -11.09 3.98 -0.06
C GLY A 19 -10.83 3.09 1.14
N GLU A 20 -11.80 2.23 1.42
CA GLU A 20 -11.70 1.17 2.42
C GLU A 20 -12.24 -0.13 1.80
N GLY A 21 -11.54 -1.23 2.03
CA GLY A 21 -11.96 -2.56 1.63
C GLY A 21 -11.76 -3.57 2.74
N ALA A 22 -12.16 -4.82 2.50
CA ALA A 22 -12.07 -5.90 3.48
C ALA A 22 -10.65 -6.07 4.07
N TYR A 23 -9.62 -5.82 3.27
CA TYR A 23 -8.22 -5.98 3.65
C TYR A 23 -7.55 -4.70 4.18
N GLY A 24 -8.28 -3.59 4.31
CA GLY A 24 -7.77 -2.35 4.89
C GLY A 24 -8.06 -1.10 4.07
N LYS A 25 -7.33 -0.03 4.36
CA LYS A 25 -7.58 1.32 3.84
C LYS A 25 -6.60 1.70 2.73
N VAL A 26 -7.05 2.54 1.81
CA VAL A 26 -6.25 3.07 0.70
C VAL A 26 -6.15 4.58 0.84
N TYR A 27 -4.93 5.10 0.79
CA TYR A 27 -4.64 6.51 0.90
C TYR A 27 -4.01 7.03 -0.39
N LYS A 28 -4.43 8.20 -0.85
CA LYS A 28 -3.66 8.98 -1.81
C LYS A 28 -2.51 9.65 -1.07
N ALA A 29 -1.29 9.50 -1.57
CA ALA A 29 -0.09 10.09 -0.98
C ALA A 29 0.79 10.74 -2.05
N ARG A 30 1.69 11.64 -1.63
CA ARG A 30 2.78 12.17 -2.46
C ARG A 30 4.08 11.43 -2.15
N ASP A 31 4.78 10.97 -3.19
CA ASP A 31 6.15 10.48 -3.05
C ASP A 31 7.13 11.66 -3.02
N ARG A 32 7.72 11.93 -1.86
CA ARG A 32 8.64 13.05 -1.66
C ARG A 32 9.94 12.91 -2.44
N ASN A 33 10.30 11.68 -2.82
CA ASN A 33 11.56 11.41 -3.51
C ASN A 33 11.41 11.37 -5.04
N ASN A 34 10.17 11.38 -5.55
CA ASN A 34 9.88 11.26 -6.98
C ASN A 34 8.98 12.41 -7.45
N GLU A 35 9.52 13.62 -7.44
CA GLU A 35 8.86 14.84 -7.97
C GLU A 35 7.51 15.19 -7.32
N GLY A 36 7.19 14.59 -6.16
CA GLY A 36 5.87 14.75 -5.54
C GLY A 36 4.75 14.01 -6.28
N ARG A 37 5.07 13.01 -7.12
CA ARG A 37 4.08 12.20 -7.83
C ARG A 37 3.08 11.58 -6.85
N PHE A 38 1.82 11.54 -7.28
CA PHE A 38 0.78 10.90 -6.49
C PHE A 38 0.84 9.39 -6.63
N VAL A 39 0.74 8.70 -5.50
CA VAL A 39 0.70 7.24 -5.39
C VAL A 39 -0.48 6.80 -4.52
N ALA A 40 -0.90 5.55 -4.67
CA ALA A 40 -1.88 4.92 -3.80
C ALA A 40 -1.16 4.04 -2.77
N LEU A 41 -1.36 4.30 -1.48
CA LEU A 41 -0.85 3.48 -0.37
C LEU A 41 -1.97 2.62 0.19
N LYS A 42 -1.88 1.30 -0.01
CA LYS A 42 -2.80 0.35 0.63
C LYS A 42 -2.24 -0.11 1.98
N LYS A 43 -2.83 0.38 3.08
CA LYS A 43 -2.53 -0.08 4.44
C LYS A 43 -3.28 -1.38 4.68
N VAL A 44 -2.58 -2.51 4.55
CA VAL A 44 -3.16 -3.84 4.73
C VAL A 44 -3.32 -4.15 6.22
N ARG A 45 -4.54 -4.51 6.63
CA ARG A 45 -4.82 -5.01 7.98
C ARG A 45 -4.46 -6.50 8.01
N VAL A 46 -3.23 -6.80 8.38
CA VAL A 46 -2.80 -8.19 8.59
C VAL A 46 -3.16 -8.57 10.02
N GLN A 47 -4.07 -9.54 10.17
CA GLN A 47 -4.25 -10.21 11.47
C GLN A 47 -3.04 -11.13 11.66
N THR A 48 -1.98 -10.61 12.26
CA THR A 48 -0.85 -11.44 12.69
C THR A 48 -1.31 -12.29 13.87
N GLY A 49 -1.66 -13.55 13.58
CA GLY A 49 -1.72 -14.60 14.60
C GLY A 49 -0.33 -15.14 14.93
N GLU A 50 -0.24 -16.21 15.72
CA GLU A 50 1.04 -16.86 16.04
C GLU A 50 1.81 -17.32 14.78
N GLU A 51 1.11 -17.59 13.68
CA GLU A 51 1.68 -18.01 12.39
C GLU A 51 2.15 -16.84 11.50
N GLY A 52 2.04 -15.59 11.95
CA GLY A 52 2.49 -14.42 11.20
C GLY A 52 1.53 -13.97 10.09
N MET A 53 2.06 -13.61 8.92
CA MET A 53 1.25 -13.07 7.81
C MET A 53 0.55 -14.21 7.03
N PRO A 54 -0.75 -14.09 6.70
CA PRO A 54 -1.45 -15.12 5.93
C PRO A 54 -0.78 -15.43 4.60
N LEU A 55 -0.70 -16.72 4.26
CA LEU A 55 -0.12 -17.19 2.99
C LEU A 55 -0.82 -16.61 1.76
N SER A 56 -2.13 -16.36 1.85
CA SER A 56 -2.89 -15.69 0.79
C SER A 56 -2.33 -14.29 0.50
N THR A 57 -2.09 -13.48 1.53
CA THR A 57 -1.50 -12.14 1.40
C THR A 57 -0.12 -12.19 0.76
N ILE A 58 0.72 -13.14 1.18
CA ILE A 58 2.06 -13.34 0.57
C ILE A 58 1.92 -13.67 -0.92
N ARG A 59 1.05 -14.62 -1.27
CA ARG A 59 0.83 -15.04 -2.66
C ARG A 59 0.32 -13.90 -3.53
N GLU A 60 -0.64 -13.11 -3.03
CA GLU A 60 -1.17 -11.95 -3.75
C GLU A 60 -0.08 -10.92 -4.04
N VAL A 61 0.73 -10.56 -3.05
CA VAL A 61 1.86 -9.63 -3.23
C VAL A 61 2.88 -10.18 -4.24
N ALA A 62 3.20 -11.48 -4.15
CA ALA A 62 4.14 -12.11 -5.08
C ALA A 62 3.65 -12.06 -6.53
N VAL A 63 2.36 -12.35 -6.77
CA VAL A 63 1.77 -12.25 -8.11
C VAL A 63 1.78 -10.80 -8.62
N LEU A 64 1.43 -9.83 -7.78
CA LEU A 64 1.49 -8.40 -8.16
C LEU A 64 2.90 -7.97 -8.56
N ARG A 65 3.93 -8.42 -7.83
CA ARG A 65 5.34 -8.17 -8.18
C ARG A 65 5.76 -8.83 -9.49
N GLN A 66 5.29 -10.03 -9.75
CA GLN A 66 5.55 -10.70 -11.02
C GLN A 66 4.89 -9.94 -12.18
N LEU A 67 3.64 -9.49 -12.00
CA LEU A 67 2.91 -8.71 -13.01
C LEU A 67 3.58 -7.37 -13.34
N GLU A 68 4.23 -6.73 -12.36
CA GLU A 68 4.97 -5.48 -12.52
C GLU A 68 6.03 -5.55 -13.64
N SER A 69 6.64 -6.73 -13.83
CA SER A 69 7.68 -6.97 -14.84
C SER A 69 7.19 -7.01 -16.28
N PHE A 70 5.88 -7.23 -16.50
CA PHE A 70 5.30 -7.29 -17.86
C PHE A 70 4.92 -5.91 -18.42
N GLU A 71 4.97 -4.85 -17.60
CA GLU A 71 4.70 -3.46 -18.00
C GLU A 71 3.40 -3.24 -18.80
N HIS A 72 2.34 -4.01 -18.52
CA HIS A 72 1.13 -4.00 -19.33
C HIS A 72 0.40 -2.63 -19.25
N PRO A 73 0.07 -1.97 -20.38
CA PRO A 73 -0.44 -0.59 -20.40
C PRO A 73 -1.80 -0.41 -19.70
N ASN A 74 -2.57 -1.48 -19.53
CA ASN A 74 -3.88 -1.46 -18.86
C ASN A 74 -3.87 -2.06 -17.45
N VAL A 75 -2.69 -2.32 -16.88
CA VAL A 75 -2.55 -2.78 -15.49
C VAL A 75 -1.81 -1.72 -14.69
N VAL A 76 -2.33 -1.40 -13.51
CA VAL A 76 -1.73 -0.40 -12.62
C VAL A 76 -0.40 -0.88 -12.04
N ARG A 77 0.52 0.05 -11.81
CA ARG A 77 1.81 -0.16 -11.13
C ARG A 77 1.79 0.42 -9.72
#